data_AF-A0A254Q6B2-F1
#
_entry.id   AF-A0A254Q6B2-F1
#
_cell.length_a   1.000
_cell.length_b   1.000
_cell.length_c   1.000
_cell.angle_alpha   90.00
_cell.angle_beta   90.00
_cell.angle_gamma   90.00
#
_symmetry.space_group_name_H-M   'P 1'
#
loop_
_entity.id
_entity.type
_entity.pdbx_description
1 polymer ?
#
loop_
_entity_poly.entity_id
_entity_poly.type
_entity_poly.pdbx_seq_one_letter_code
_entity_poly.pdbx_strand_id
1 'polypeptide(L)'
;MKLLIALALALPMFANASGEKYQNRSENPFVPEKGLVTAKQICVDEKNEVFRVFVPAHKQEFCKSIRWDRSDSHYPKKVCVGRTVKDIPAQTVSVSPFYQQLVCVKYDRKDSTRPTCVKSEVRTLQYPTSYLQYTYEAADWRQERPIRVQEKQIESCK
;
A
#
# COMPACT_ATOMS: atom_id res chain seq x y z
N MET A 1 -44.24 -27.13 30.96
CA MET A 1 -44.37 -25.81 30.30
C MET A 1 -42.98 -25.19 30.16
N LYS A 2 -42.27 -25.53 29.08
CA LYS A 2 -40.93 -25.01 28.71
C LYS A 2 -40.98 -24.76 27.21
N LEU A 3 -41.53 -23.64 26.79
CA LEU A 3 -41.74 -23.39 25.36
C LEU A 3 -41.85 -21.89 25.03
N LEU A 4 -41.02 -21.05 25.64
CA LEU A 4 -40.96 -19.61 25.29
C LEU A 4 -39.55 -18.99 25.46
N ILE A 5 -38.47 -19.76 25.29
CA ILE A 5 -37.09 -19.21 25.33
C ILE A 5 -36.32 -19.46 24.02
N ALA A 6 -36.80 -20.35 23.14
CA ALA A 6 -36.08 -20.70 21.92
C ALA A 6 -36.24 -19.70 20.76
N LEU A 7 -37.17 -18.73 20.82
CA LEU A 7 -37.33 -17.71 19.76
C LEU A 7 -36.42 -16.49 19.91
N ALA A 8 -35.77 -16.29 21.06
CA ALA A 8 -34.81 -15.18 21.25
C ALA A 8 -33.40 -15.50 20.72
N LEU A 9 -33.13 -16.76 20.37
CA LEU A 9 -31.83 -17.23 19.86
C LEU A 9 -31.77 -17.31 18.32
N ALA A 10 -32.84 -16.89 17.64
CA ALA A 10 -32.98 -16.90 16.17
C ALA A 10 -33.02 -15.49 15.56
N LEU A 11 -32.27 -14.54 16.13
CA LEU A 11 -31.88 -13.31 15.44
C LEU A 11 -30.41 -13.36 15.00
N PRO A 12 -30.01 -14.24 14.06
CA PRO A 12 -28.91 -13.89 13.20
C PRO A 12 -29.45 -12.98 12.10
N MET A 13 -28.59 -12.07 11.65
CA MET A 13 -28.74 -11.26 10.43
C MET A 13 -29.44 -9.90 10.64
N PHE A 14 -28.68 -8.87 10.25
CA PHE A 14 -29.07 -7.46 10.13
C PHE A 14 -29.04 -6.59 11.39
N ALA A 15 -28.05 -6.80 12.26
CA ALA A 15 -27.31 -5.62 12.72
C ALA A 15 -26.54 -5.13 11.50
N ASN A 16 -27.11 -4.17 10.77
CA ASN A 16 -26.43 -3.47 9.70
C ASN A 16 -25.12 -2.92 10.27
N ALA A 17 -24.01 -3.58 9.94
CA ALA A 17 -22.70 -2.94 9.96
C ALA A 17 -22.81 -1.77 8.97
N SER A 18 -23.24 -0.62 9.49
CA SER A 18 -22.99 0.69 8.92
C SER A 18 -21.47 0.92 8.97
N GLY A 19 -20.74 0.10 8.21
CA GLY A 19 -19.30 0.02 8.25
C GLY A 19 -18.71 1.14 7.42
N GLU A 20 -18.17 2.16 8.08
CA GLU A 20 -17.35 3.16 7.41
C GLU A 20 -16.26 2.46 6.57
N LYS A 21 -16.05 2.95 5.34
CA LYS A 21 -14.97 2.49 4.48
C LYS A 21 -13.81 3.46 4.63
N TYR A 22 -12.62 2.93 4.89
CA TYR A 22 -11.39 3.72 5.01
C TYR A 22 -10.50 3.54 3.79
N GLN A 23 -10.01 4.65 3.25
CA GLN A 23 -9.01 4.68 2.18
C GLN A 23 -7.86 5.60 2.60
N ASN A 24 -6.63 5.14 2.43
CA ASN A 24 -5.43 5.89 2.78
C ASN A 24 -4.72 6.34 1.52
N ARG A 25 -4.18 7.57 1.54
CA ARG A 25 -3.33 8.12 0.50
C ARG A 25 -2.00 8.53 1.12
N SER A 26 -0.92 7.90 0.67
CA SER A 26 0.45 8.19 1.10
C SER A 26 1.42 7.96 -0.05
N GLU A 27 2.54 8.67 -0.05
CA GLU A 27 3.70 8.36 -0.91
C GLU A 27 4.53 7.22 -0.32
N ASN A 28 4.29 6.86 0.94
CA ASN A 28 4.92 5.72 1.59
C ASN A 28 4.24 4.41 1.09
N PRO A 29 4.96 3.54 0.35
CA PRO A 29 4.39 2.34 -0.26
C PRO A 29 4.01 1.27 0.77
N PHE A 30 4.43 1.43 2.02
CA PHE A 30 4.15 0.50 3.10
C PHE A 30 2.86 0.84 3.86
N VAL A 31 2.26 2.02 3.61
CA VAL A 31 0.95 2.37 4.15
C VAL A 31 -0.13 1.66 3.32
N PRO A 32 -0.97 0.80 3.92
CA PRO A 32 -2.00 0.09 3.17
C PRO A 32 -3.05 1.05 2.63
N GLU A 33 -3.41 0.93 1.35
CA GLU A 33 -4.36 1.83 0.69
C GLU A 33 -5.79 1.74 1.27
N LYS A 34 -6.15 0.64 1.92
CA LYS A 34 -7.50 0.38 2.44
C LYS A 34 -7.48 -0.02 3.90
N GLY A 35 -8.53 0.36 4.61
CA GLY A 35 -8.72 0.04 6.02
C GLY A 35 -7.99 1.00 6.97
N LEU A 36 -8.08 0.70 8.26
CA LEU A 36 -7.34 1.43 9.29
C LEU A 36 -5.89 0.96 9.32
N VAL A 37 -4.95 1.91 9.40
CA VAL A 37 -3.52 1.63 9.60
C VAL A 37 -3.28 1.44 11.10
N THR A 38 -2.60 0.36 11.47
CA THR A 38 -2.30 0.04 12.88
C THR A 38 -0.81 -0.22 13.08
N ALA A 39 -0.27 -0.01 14.29
CA ALA A 39 1.13 -0.35 14.62
C ALA A 39 1.50 -1.82 14.31
N LYS A 40 0.52 -2.73 14.28
CA LYS A 40 0.76 -4.14 13.91
C LYS A 40 1.04 -4.32 12.42
N GLN A 41 0.52 -3.44 11.58
CA GLN A 41 0.73 -3.48 10.12
C GLN A 41 1.99 -2.71 9.73
N ILE A 42 2.16 -1.52 10.29
CA ILE A 42 3.32 -0.68 10.06
C ILE A 42 3.58 0.17 11.30
N CYS A 43 4.82 0.22 11.74
CA CYS A 43 5.26 1.13 12.79
C CYS A 43 6.66 1.69 12.53
N VAL A 44 6.96 2.84 13.12
CA VAL A 44 8.29 3.48 13.08
C VAL A 44 9.13 2.99 14.26
N ASP A 45 10.26 2.35 13.99
CA ASP A 45 11.28 2.03 15.00
C ASP A 45 12.33 3.16 15.00
N GLU A 46 12.06 4.19 15.79
CA GLU A 46 12.87 5.41 15.87
C GLU A 46 14.32 5.13 16.31
N LYS A 47 14.54 4.08 17.13
CA LYS A 47 15.88 3.74 17.64
C LYS A 47 16.78 3.16 16.56
N ASN A 48 16.19 2.38 15.65
CA ASN A 48 16.92 1.69 14.59
C ASN A 48 16.74 2.38 13.23
N GLU A 49 16.00 3.49 13.17
CA GLU A 49 15.65 4.22 11.95
C GLU A 49 15.09 3.30 10.86
N VAL A 50 14.12 2.44 11.19
CA VAL A 50 13.46 1.53 10.24
C VAL A 50 11.95 1.57 10.36
N PHE A 51 11.26 1.24 9.26
CA PHE A 51 9.86 0.83 9.36
C PHE A 51 9.80 -0.67 9.61
N ARG A 52 8.98 -1.10 10.58
CA ARG A 52 8.59 -2.51 10.70
C ARG A 52 7.26 -2.69 9.99
N VAL A 53 7.23 -3.55 8.98
CA VAL A 53 6.06 -3.77 8.13
C VAL A 53 5.65 -5.23 8.20
N PHE A 54 4.38 -5.48 8.50
CA PHE A 54 3.80 -6.80 8.45
C PHE A 54 3.39 -7.15 7.02
N VAL A 55 3.95 -8.24 6.52
CA VAL A 55 3.61 -8.82 5.23
C VAL A 55 2.72 -10.03 5.49
N PRO A 56 1.45 -10.02 5.05
CA PRO A 56 0.58 -11.17 5.23
C PRO A 56 1.06 -12.36 4.39
N ALA A 57 0.63 -13.56 4.79
CA ALA A 57 0.92 -14.78 4.03
C ALA A 57 0.34 -14.64 2.61
N HIS A 58 1.18 -14.90 1.60
CA HIS A 58 0.78 -14.77 0.21
C HIS A 58 1.60 -15.72 -0.67
N LYS A 59 1.12 -15.93 -1.89
CA LYS A 59 1.84 -16.66 -2.93
C LYS A 59 2.66 -15.67 -3.75
N GLN A 60 3.95 -15.93 -3.87
CA GLN A 60 4.83 -15.12 -4.72
C GLN A 60 5.37 -15.97 -5.87
N GLU A 61 5.29 -15.41 -7.07
CA GLU A 61 5.90 -16.01 -8.26
C GLU A 61 7.38 -15.65 -8.33
N PHE A 62 8.21 -16.66 -8.54
CA PHE A 62 9.65 -16.54 -8.72
C PHE A 62 10.05 -17.05 -10.10
N CYS A 63 10.98 -16.32 -10.72
CA CYS A 63 11.61 -16.69 -11.97
C CYS A 63 12.97 -17.30 -11.70
N LYS A 64 13.26 -18.49 -12.25
CA LYS A 64 14.62 -19.04 -12.22
C LYS A 64 15.59 -18.13 -12.98
N SER A 65 15.15 -17.59 -14.10
CA SER A 65 15.87 -16.55 -14.84
C SER A 65 14.90 -15.68 -15.64
N ILE A 66 15.38 -14.50 -16.05
CA ILE A 66 14.67 -13.63 -16.98
C ILE A 66 15.40 -13.71 -18.32
N ARG A 67 14.67 -14.07 -19.38
CA ARG A 67 15.18 -14.08 -20.76
C ARG A 67 14.47 -12.99 -21.57
N TRP A 68 15.18 -12.38 -22.51
CA TRP A 68 14.53 -11.57 -23.54
C TRP A 68 13.97 -12.48 -24.62
N ASP A 69 12.65 -12.52 -24.74
CA ASP A 69 11.98 -13.08 -25.89
C ASP A 69 12.02 -12.05 -27.03
N ARG A 70 12.59 -12.47 -28.16
CA ARG A 70 12.72 -11.67 -29.39
C ARG A 70 11.84 -12.21 -30.52
N SER A 71 10.85 -13.05 -30.20
CA SER A 71 9.86 -13.56 -31.14
C SER A 71 9.14 -12.42 -31.88
N ASP A 72 8.89 -11.32 -31.17
CA ASP A 72 8.54 -10.02 -31.75
C ASP A 72 9.81 -9.16 -31.88
N SER A 73 10.26 -8.95 -33.12
CA SER A 73 11.49 -8.21 -33.44
C SER A 73 11.40 -6.72 -33.12
N HIS A 74 10.20 -6.15 -33.06
CA HIS A 74 9.98 -4.74 -32.79
C HIS A 74 9.81 -4.47 -31.29
N TYR A 75 9.32 -5.46 -30.54
CA TYR A 75 9.06 -5.33 -29.11
C TYR A 75 9.57 -6.54 -28.34
N PRO A 76 10.89 -6.68 -28.14
CA PRO A 76 11.42 -7.74 -27.30
C PRO A 76 10.88 -7.61 -25.86
N LYS A 77 10.41 -8.72 -25.29
CA LYS A 77 9.78 -8.76 -23.97
C LYS A 77 10.65 -9.54 -22.99
N LYS A 78 10.77 -9.06 -21.75
CA LYS A 78 11.34 -9.87 -20.67
C LYS A 78 10.35 -10.95 -20.28
N VAL A 79 10.71 -12.21 -20.50
CA VAL A 79 9.91 -13.37 -20.11
C VAL A 79 10.59 -14.11 -18.96
N CYS A 80 9.77 -14.50 -18.00
CA CYS A 80 10.17 -15.32 -16.87
C CYS A 80 10.33 -16.78 -17.33
N VAL A 81 11.52 -17.35 -17.17
CA VAL A 81 11.83 -18.75 -17.50
C VAL A 81 11.90 -19.56 -16.19
N GLY A 82 11.23 -20.71 -16.18
CA GLY A 82 11.16 -21.57 -14.99
C GLY A 82 10.37 -20.93 -13.85
N ARG A 83 9.11 -20.56 -14.12
CA ARG A 83 8.18 -20.01 -13.13
C ARG A 83 7.96 -21.02 -12.01
N THR A 84 8.12 -20.56 -10.78
CA THR A 84 7.78 -21.33 -9.58
C THR A 84 6.96 -20.45 -8.67
N VAL A 85 5.91 -21.01 -8.08
CA VAL A 85 5.11 -20.30 -7.06
C VAL A 85 5.55 -20.82 -5.71
N LYS A 86 5.87 -19.92 -4.79
CA LYS A 86 6.17 -20.28 -3.40
C LYS A 86 5.20 -19.60 -2.45
N ASP A 87 4.80 -20.33 -1.43
CA ASP A 87 4.06 -19.79 -0.30
C ASP A 87 5.04 -19.04 0.60
N ILE A 88 4.80 -17.73 0.78
CA ILE A 88 5.53 -16.88 1.70
C ILE A 88 4.68 -16.79 2.98
N PRO A 89 5.22 -17.24 4.13
CA PRO A 89 4.49 -17.14 5.39
C PRO A 89 4.32 -15.67 5.80
N ALA A 90 3.34 -15.41 6.66
CA ALA A 90 3.18 -14.11 7.26
C ALA A 90 4.41 -13.76 8.10
N GLN A 91 4.98 -12.58 7.88
CA GLN A 91 6.21 -12.17 8.57
C GLN A 91 6.27 -10.64 8.72
N THR A 92 6.98 -10.19 9.74
CA THR A 92 7.31 -8.77 9.90
C THR A 92 8.73 -8.54 9.39
N VAL A 93 8.89 -7.59 8.48
CA VAL A 93 10.18 -7.21 7.90
C VAL A 93 10.56 -5.81 8.32
N SER A 94 11.86 -5.59 8.55
CA SER A 94 12.41 -4.25 8.75
C SER A 94 12.84 -3.69 7.40
N VAL A 95 12.32 -2.52 7.04
CA VAL A 95 12.64 -1.85 5.78
C VAL A 95 13.22 -0.47 6.03
N SER A 96 14.16 -0.08 5.18
CA SER A 96 14.77 1.25 5.20
C SER A 96 13.68 2.32 5.01
N PRO A 97 13.71 3.40 5.80
CA PRO A 97 12.82 4.53 5.59
C PRO A 97 13.31 5.41 4.43
N PHE A 98 14.52 5.17 3.95
CA PHE A 98 15.14 5.89 2.84
C PHE A 98 15.03 5.11 1.53
N TYR A 99 14.80 5.84 0.43
CA TYR A 99 14.79 5.33 -0.93
C TYR A 99 15.57 6.25 -1.87
N GLN A 100 16.06 5.70 -2.98
CA GLN A 100 16.75 6.45 -4.02
C GLN A 100 15.75 6.86 -5.10
N GLN A 101 15.69 8.16 -5.40
CA GLN A 101 14.86 8.70 -6.48
C GLN A 101 15.72 9.49 -7.45
N LEU A 102 15.47 9.31 -8.74
CA LEU A 102 16.03 10.17 -9.77
C LEU A 102 15.24 11.49 -9.79
N VAL A 103 15.87 12.57 -9.36
CA VAL A 103 15.25 13.90 -9.26
C VAL A 103 15.84 14.80 -10.34
N CYS A 104 14.99 15.60 -10.99
CA CYS A 104 15.46 16.60 -11.92
C CYS A 104 16.05 17.81 -11.17
N VAL A 105 17.31 18.14 -11.43
CA VAL A 105 18.01 19.27 -10.80
C VAL A 105 18.16 20.47 -11.71
N LYS A 106 18.01 20.27 -13.03
CA LYS A 106 18.05 21.35 -14.01
C LYS A 106 16.99 21.13 -15.08
N TYR A 107 16.16 22.14 -15.26
CA TYR A 107 15.15 22.20 -16.32
C TYR A 107 15.61 23.17 -17.40
N ASP A 108 15.43 22.80 -18.67
CA ASP A 108 15.38 23.75 -19.77
C ASP A 108 13.95 24.29 -19.85
N ARG A 109 13.83 25.61 -19.78
CA ARG A 109 12.56 26.34 -19.76
C ARG A 109 12.34 27.18 -21.02
N LYS A 110 13.04 26.85 -22.13
CA LYS A 110 12.81 27.49 -23.43
C LYS A 110 11.33 27.50 -23.85
N ASP A 111 10.62 26.40 -23.56
CA ASP A 111 9.16 26.37 -23.55
C ASP A 111 8.68 26.51 -22.10
N SER A 112 8.08 27.67 -21.78
CA SER A 112 7.59 27.98 -20.42
C SER A 112 6.43 27.09 -19.99
N THR A 113 5.70 26.51 -20.95
CA THR A 113 4.56 25.64 -20.69
C THR A 113 4.96 24.18 -20.51
N ARG A 114 6.13 23.79 -21.02
CA ARG A 114 6.63 22.40 -21.01
C ARG A 114 8.13 22.36 -20.70
N PRO A 115 8.52 22.63 -19.45
CA PRO A 115 9.92 22.53 -19.05
C PRO A 115 10.43 21.10 -19.20
N THR A 116 11.55 20.90 -19.89
CA THR A 116 12.19 19.59 -20.08
C THR A 116 13.33 19.42 -19.08
N CYS A 117 13.44 18.23 -18.49
CA CYS A 117 14.56 17.94 -17.60
C CYS A 117 15.84 17.72 -18.42
N VAL A 118 16.87 18.53 -18.17
CA VAL A 118 18.17 18.43 -18.87
C VAL A 118 19.28 17.86 -18.00
N LYS A 119 19.09 17.80 -16.68
CA LYS A 119 20.00 17.12 -15.76
C LYS A 119 19.21 16.49 -14.61
N SER A 120 19.46 15.21 -14.38
CA SER A 120 18.93 14.47 -13.24
C SER A 120 20.05 13.98 -12.34
N GLU A 121 19.74 13.84 -11.06
CA GLU A 121 20.64 13.32 -10.04
C GLU A 121 19.88 12.33 -9.16
N VAL A 122 20.55 11.27 -8.71
CA VAL A 122 19.98 10.33 -7.74
C VAL A 122 20.08 10.96 -6.37
N ARG A 123 18.94 11.14 -5.70
CA ARG A 123 18.87 11.63 -4.32
C ARG A 123 18.32 10.53 -3.41
N THR A 124 18.87 10.47 -2.21
CA THR A 124 18.30 9.68 -1.12
C THR A 124 17.22 10.52 -0.44
N LEU A 125 15.99 10.03 -0.43
CA LEU A 125 14.83 10.67 0.20
C LEU A 125 14.25 9.74 1.26
N GLN A 126 13.48 10.30 2.20
CA GLN A 126 12.80 9.55 3.24
C GLN A 126 11.32 9.40 2.89
N TYR A 127 10.74 8.21 3.12
CA TYR A 127 9.30 8.02 3.01
C TYR A 127 8.58 8.81 4.11
N PRO A 128 7.43 9.44 3.79
CA PRO A 128 6.67 10.18 4.78
C PRO A 128 6.12 9.25 5.86
N THR A 129 6.07 9.76 7.09
CA THR A 129 5.40 9.10 8.23
C THR A 129 3.93 9.48 8.32
N SER A 130 3.49 10.48 7.55
CA SER A 130 2.11 10.93 7.49
C SER A 130 1.35 10.34 6.31
N TYR A 131 0.04 10.22 6.47
CA TYR A 131 -0.88 9.79 5.42
C TYR A 131 -2.25 10.45 5.61
N LEU A 132 -2.96 10.65 4.51
CA LEU A 132 -4.35 11.11 4.55
C LEU A 132 -5.27 9.89 4.62
N GLN A 133 -6.17 9.87 5.59
CA GLN A 133 -7.22 8.89 5.70
C GLN A 133 -8.58 9.51 5.34
N TYR A 134 -9.20 8.96 4.31
CA TYR A 134 -10.53 9.26 3.85
C TYR A 134 -11.51 8.24 4.44
N THR A 135 -12.59 8.75 5.01
CA THR A 135 -13.68 7.94 5.55
C THR A 135 -14.90 8.13 4.67
N TYR A 136 -15.48 7.04 4.19
CA TYR A 136 -16.67 7.02 3.33
C TYR A 136 -17.80 6.26 4.00
N GLU A 137 -19.03 6.57 3.60
CA GLU A 137 -20.18 5.79 4.03
C GLU A 137 -20.09 4.37 3.48
N ALA A 138 -20.60 3.40 4.25
CA ALA A 138 -20.65 1.99 3.84
C ALA A 138 -21.33 1.81 2.47
N ALA A 139 -22.41 2.57 2.26
CA ALA A 139 -23.24 2.52 1.06
C ALA A 139 -22.59 3.20 -0.16
N ASP A 140 -21.63 4.09 0.05
CA ASP A 140 -20.90 4.74 -1.05
C ASP A 140 -19.88 3.75 -1.64
N TRP A 141 -20.29 3.03 -2.67
CA TRP A 141 -19.42 2.12 -3.42
C TRP A 141 -18.53 2.84 -4.42
N ARG A 142 -18.88 4.07 -4.82
CA ARG A 142 -18.12 4.86 -5.78
C ARG A 142 -17.03 5.71 -5.12
N GLN A 143 -17.13 5.92 -3.80
CA GLN A 143 -16.20 6.73 -3.02
C GLN A 143 -16.11 8.16 -3.56
N GLU A 144 -17.25 8.73 -3.97
CA GLU A 144 -17.31 10.05 -4.62
C GLU A 144 -17.08 11.18 -3.62
N ARG A 145 -17.57 11.04 -2.37
CA ARG A 145 -17.48 12.09 -1.35
C ARG A 145 -17.11 11.51 0.02
N PRO A 146 -15.94 11.86 0.58
CA PRO A 146 -15.58 11.43 1.92
C PRO A 146 -16.43 12.18 2.96
N ILE A 147 -16.92 11.46 3.96
CA ILE A 147 -17.53 12.01 5.19
C ILE A 147 -16.48 12.81 5.96
N ARG A 148 -15.25 12.30 5.98
CA ARG A 148 -14.14 12.86 6.75
C ARG A 148 -12.82 12.62 6.05
N VAL A 149 -11.93 13.62 6.12
CA VAL A 149 -10.52 13.51 5.74
C VAL A 149 -9.69 13.89 6.94
N GLN A 150 -8.74 13.04 7.33
CA GLN A 150 -7.82 13.29 8.44
C GLN A 150 -6.38 13.04 7.99
N GLU A 151 -5.47 13.94 8.35
CA GLU A 151 -4.04 13.62 8.35
C GLU A 151 -3.72 12.79 9.59
N LYS A 152 -3.10 11.64 9.39
CA LYS A 152 -2.68 10.71 10.45
C LYS A 152 -1.19 10.43 10.33
N GLN A 153 -0.59 10.01 11.43
CA GLN A 153 0.80 9.58 11.49
C GLN A 153 0.87 8.07 11.68
N ILE A 154 1.90 7.44 11.14
CA ILE A 154 2.28 6.06 11.45
C ILE A 154 2.70 6.03 12.94
N GLU A 155 2.19 5.06 13.68
CA GLU A 155 2.50 4.90 15.09
C GLU A 155 3.95 4.42 15.31
N SER A 156 4.57 4.82 16.41
CA SER A 156 5.86 4.27 16.83
C SER A 156 5.71 2.81 17.28
N CYS A 157 6.74 1.99 17.05
CA CYS A 157 6.74 0.60 17.50
C CYS A 157 6.71 0.52 19.03
N LYS A 158 5.82 -0.32 19.58
CA LYS A 158 5.72 -0.62 21.02
C LYS A 158 6.56 -1.83 21.40
#